data_AF-A0A9W4NW02-F1
#
_entry.id   AF-A0A9W4NW02-F1
#
_cell.length_a   1.000
_cell.length_b   1.000
_cell.length_c   1.000
_cell.angle_alpha   90.00
_cell.angle_beta   90.00
_cell.angle_gamma   90.00
#
_symmetry.space_group_name_H-M   'P 1'
#
loop_
_entity.id
_entity.type
_entity.pdbx_description
1 polymer ?
#
loop_
_entity_poly.entity_id
_entity_poly.type
_entity_poly.pdbx_seq_one_letter_code
_entity_poly.pdbx_strand_id
1 'polypeptide(L)'
;MSSQDYAQAYEALDKAAGQTTRFLTGLNIRHGFIGGYATSLIGGRRITYDIDIIIDADPKTIQTQLVENCQDFTISSQNKLHFQSGIDTVTIEMLRGGGDRQLKLPDPKTVELVELAPRSRPGRVESTFSQLSST
;
A
#
# COMPACT_ATOMS: atom_id res chain seq x y z
N MET A 1 16.59 12.78 8.46
CA MET A 1 15.12 12.73 8.41
C MET A 1 14.58 12.64 9.82
N SER A 2 13.84 13.66 10.22
CA SER A 2 13.12 13.74 11.49
C SER A 2 11.93 12.77 11.51
N SER A 3 11.37 12.46 12.67
CA SER A 3 10.15 11.64 12.77
C SER A 3 8.93 12.29 12.08
N GLN A 4 8.92 13.63 11.95
CA GLN A 4 7.88 14.36 11.21
C GLN A 4 8.00 14.14 9.70
N ASP A 5 9.23 14.11 9.16
CA ASP A 5 9.47 13.84 7.74
C ASP A 5 9.00 12.42 7.35
N TYR A 6 9.08 11.46 8.29
CA TYR A 6 8.58 10.10 8.10
C TYR A 6 7.06 10.00 8.14
N ALA A 7 6.41 10.70 9.08
CA ALA A 7 4.95 10.70 9.15
C ALA A 7 4.32 11.30 7.87
N GLN A 8 4.92 12.38 7.37
CA GLN A 8 4.47 13.04 6.14
C GLN A 8 4.71 12.16 4.90
N ALA A 9 5.83 11.43 4.85
CA ALA A 9 6.14 10.52 3.74
C ALA A 9 5.12 9.38 3.56
N TYR A 10 4.41 9.00 4.62
CA TYR A 10 3.44 7.89 4.58
C TYR A 10 1.98 8.32 4.51
N GLU A 11 1.68 9.61 4.67
CA GLU A 11 0.30 10.09 4.66
C GLU A 11 -0.40 9.78 3.32
N ALA A 12 0.27 10.04 2.20
CA ALA A 12 -0.27 9.73 0.87
C ALA A 12 -0.45 8.21 0.66
N LEU A 13 0.49 7.40 1.17
CA LEU A 13 0.42 5.93 1.10
C LEU A 13 -0.74 5.39 1.95
N ASP A 14 -0.93 5.90 3.17
CA ASP A 14 -2.02 5.47 4.04
C ASP A 14 -3.39 5.88 3.49
N LYS A 15 -3.49 7.05 2.85
CA LYS A 15 -4.70 7.48 2.11
C LYS A 15 -4.99 6.56 0.93
N ALA A 16 -3.99 6.29 0.08
CA ALA A 16 -4.13 5.39 -1.06
C ALA A 16 -4.56 3.98 -0.61
N ALA A 17 -3.87 3.41 0.37
CA ALA A 17 -4.18 2.11 0.96
C ALA A 17 -5.61 2.06 1.53
N GLY A 18 -6.01 3.11 2.26
CA GLY A 18 -7.35 3.23 2.82
C GLY A 18 -8.44 3.27 1.76
N GLN A 19 -8.27 4.06 0.71
CA GLN A 19 -9.24 4.15 -0.39
C GLN A 19 -9.31 2.84 -1.18
N THR A 20 -8.18 2.23 -1.52
CA THR A 20 -8.14 0.91 -2.18
C THR A 20 -8.82 -0.16 -1.33
N THR A 21 -8.55 -0.20 -0.03
CA THR A 21 -9.18 -1.15 0.91
C THR A 21 -10.69 -0.97 0.96
N ARG A 22 -11.18 0.27 1.08
CA ARG A 22 -12.62 0.57 1.09
C ARG A 22 -13.31 0.10 -0.19
N PHE A 23 -12.70 0.39 -1.33
CA PHE A 23 -13.22 -0.03 -2.63
C PHE A 23 -13.32 -1.56 -2.76
N LEU A 24 -12.21 -2.27 -2.48
CA LEU A 24 -12.16 -3.73 -2.57
C LEU A 24 -13.10 -4.42 -1.58
N THR A 25 -13.20 -3.89 -0.37
CA THR A 25 -14.14 -4.37 0.65
C THR A 25 -15.58 -4.18 0.21
N GLY A 26 -15.90 -3.04 -0.41
CA GLY A 26 -17.23 -2.77 -0.97
C GLY A 26 -17.65 -3.76 -2.07
N LEU A 27 -16.68 -4.36 -2.76
CA LEU A 27 -16.89 -5.40 -3.76
C LEU A 27 -16.75 -6.83 -3.22
N ASN A 28 -16.55 -6.99 -1.90
CA ASN A 28 -16.28 -8.29 -1.25
C ASN A 28 -15.06 -9.03 -1.84
N ILE A 29 -14.03 -8.29 -2.24
CA ILE A 29 -12.79 -8.85 -2.80
C ILE A 29 -11.78 -9.03 -1.68
N ARG A 30 -11.32 -10.27 -1.49
CA ARG A 30 -10.22 -10.58 -0.56
C ARG A 30 -8.93 -9.94 -1.08
N HIS A 31 -8.21 -9.28 -0.20
CA HIS A 31 -6.99 -8.58 -0.56
C HIS A 31 -6.00 -8.53 0.61
N GLY A 32 -4.74 -8.28 0.30
CA GLY A 32 -3.68 -8.11 1.29
C GLY A 32 -2.51 -7.32 0.72
N PHE A 33 -1.99 -6.39 1.51
CA PHE A 33 -0.79 -5.64 1.16
C PHE A 33 0.45 -6.51 1.29
N ILE A 34 1.39 -6.33 0.37
CA ILE A 34 2.73 -6.92 0.43
C ILE A 34 3.79 -5.81 0.28
N GLY A 35 5.07 -6.20 0.17
CA GLY A 35 6.13 -5.27 -0.18
C GLY A 35 6.49 -4.26 0.92
N GLY A 36 7.01 -3.11 0.48
CA GLY A 36 7.54 -2.07 1.39
C GLY A 36 6.46 -1.48 2.29
N TYR A 37 5.27 -1.23 1.75
CA TYR A 37 4.15 -0.68 2.51
C TYR A 37 3.73 -1.62 3.64
N ALA A 38 3.49 -2.91 3.34
CA ALA A 38 3.14 -3.90 4.36
C ALA A 38 4.22 -4.05 5.43
N THR A 39 5.50 -4.05 5.03
CA THR A 39 6.64 -4.11 5.95
C THR A 39 6.66 -2.90 6.89
N SER A 40 6.28 -1.73 6.39
CA SER A 40 6.22 -0.50 7.19
C SER A 40 5.12 -0.53 8.27
N LEU A 41 4.03 -1.26 8.05
CA LEU A 41 2.93 -1.41 9.01
C LEU A 41 3.33 -2.25 10.23
N ILE A 42 4.24 -3.22 10.07
CA ILE A 42 4.72 -4.09 11.16
C ILE A 42 5.99 -3.55 11.85
N GLY A 43 6.28 -2.25 11.68
CA GLY A 43 7.43 -1.60 12.31
C GLY A 43 8.74 -1.71 11.52
N GLY A 44 8.70 -2.22 10.29
CA GLY A 44 9.82 -2.12 9.36
C GLY A 44 10.09 -0.67 8.94
N ARG A 45 11.33 -0.35 8.60
CA ARG A 45 11.74 1.05 8.29
C ARG A 45 12.24 1.25 6.87
N ARG A 46 11.82 0.35 5.97
CA ARG A 46 12.01 0.54 4.53
C ARG A 46 11.22 1.79 4.13
N ILE A 47 11.81 2.67 3.33
CA ILE A 47 11.07 3.75 2.65
C ILE A 47 10.52 3.13 1.36
N THR A 48 9.24 3.37 1.08
CA THR A 48 8.56 2.95 -0.15
C THR A 48 7.77 4.14 -0.66
N TYR A 49 7.50 4.18 -1.96
CA TYR A 49 6.72 5.26 -2.59
C TYR A 49 5.50 4.72 -3.36
N ASP A 50 5.26 3.43 -3.20
CA ASP A 50 4.29 2.61 -3.91
C ASP A 50 3.62 1.62 -2.95
N ILE A 51 2.50 1.06 -3.40
CA ILE A 51 1.73 0.06 -2.68
C ILE A 51 1.62 -1.17 -3.54
N ASP A 52 2.07 -2.30 -3.01
CA ASP A 52 1.86 -3.61 -3.60
C ASP A 52 0.68 -4.29 -2.90
N ILE A 53 -0.30 -4.76 -3.68
CA ILE A 53 -1.48 -5.45 -3.15
C ILE A 53 -1.77 -6.72 -3.95
N ILE A 54 -2.01 -7.81 -3.23
CA ILE A 54 -2.55 -9.05 -3.79
C ILE A 54 -4.07 -8.99 -3.68
N ILE A 55 -4.78 -9.28 -4.77
CA ILE A 55 -6.24 -9.31 -4.81
C ILE A 55 -6.77 -10.64 -5.37
N ASP A 56 -7.90 -11.10 -4.85
CA ASP A 56 -8.63 -12.28 -5.33
C ASP A 56 -9.62 -11.92 -6.45
N ALA A 57 -9.12 -11.22 -7.48
CA ALA A 57 -9.89 -10.74 -8.62
C ALA A 57 -8.97 -10.50 -9.84
N ASP A 58 -9.52 -10.06 -10.97
CA ASP A 58 -8.71 -9.59 -12.09
C ASP A 58 -8.15 -8.18 -11.85
N PRO A 59 -6.82 -7.99 -11.80
CA PRO A 59 -6.24 -6.66 -11.60
C PRO A 59 -6.70 -5.64 -12.62
N LYS A 60 -6.84 -6.00 -13.90
CA LYS A 60 -7.23 -5.05 -14.93
C LYS A 60 -8.68 -4.61 -14.76
N THR A 61 -9.60 -5.56 -14.52
CA THR A 61 -11.00 -5.24 -14.21
C THR A 61 -11.09 -4.30 -13.01
N ILE A 62 -10.36 -4.59 -11.92
CA ILE A 62 -10.41 -3.77 -10.71
C ILE A 62 -9.80 -2.38 -10.93
N GLN A 63 -8.71 -2.27 -11.68
CA GLN A 63 -8.13 -0.98 -12.05
C GLN A 63 -9.12 -0.12 -12.85
N THR A 64 -9.78 -0.71 -13.84
CA THR A 64 -10.83 -0.03 -14.62
C THR A 64 -11.95 0.45 -13.72
N GLN A 65 -12.48 -0.42 -12.85
CA GLN A 65 -13.57 -0.05 -11.95
C GLN A 65 -13.15 1.04 -10.95
N LEU A 66 -11.92 1.03 -10.43
CA LEU A 66 -11.42 2.09 -9.57
C LEU A 66 -11.41 3.44 -10.29
N VAL A 67 -10.86 3.50 -11.51
CA VAL A 67 -10.81 4.75 -12.28
C VAL A 67 -12.21 5.25 -12.64
N GLU A 68 -13.15 4.35 -12.95
CA GLU A 68 -14.53 4.72 -13.30
C GLU A 68 -15.34 5.22 -12.09
N ASN A 69 -15.06 4.71 -10.89
CA ASN A 69 -15.89 4.96 -9.71
C ASN A 69 -15.23 5.88 -8.67
N CYS A 70 -13.94 6.18 -8.81
CA CYS A 70 -13.18 6.98 -7.83
C CYS A 70 -12.32 8.03 -8.55
N GLN A 71 -12.61 9.31 -8.30
CA GLN A 71 -11.99 10.44 -9.00
C GLN A 71 -10.48 10.58 -8.73
N ASP A 72 -10.01 10.09 -7.58
CA ASP A 72 -8.61 10.17 -7.19
C ASP A 72 -7.72 9.11 -7.87
N PHE A 73 -8.31 8.19 -8.64
CA PHE A 73 -7.59 7.11 -9.32
C PHE A 73 -7.44 7.38 -10.82
N THR A 74 -6.24 7.15 -11.33
CA THR A 74 -5.94 7.27 -12.76
C THR A 74 -5.04 6.12 -13.23
N ILE A 75 -5.02 5.86 -14.54
CA ILE A 75 -4.08 4.93 -15.17
C ILE A 75 -3.11 5.74 -16.03
N SER A 76 -1.81 5.54 -15.82
CA SER A 76 -0.77 6.15 -16.66
C SER A 76 -0.65 5.48 -18.03
N SER A 77 0.08 6.11 -18.95
CA SER A 77 0.36 5.55 -20.28
C SER A 77 1.12 4.21 -20.25
N GLN A 78 1.77 3.88 -19.13
CA GLN A 78 2.44 2.60 -18.89
C GLN A 78 1.52 1.55 -18.21
N ASN A 79 0.21 1.77 -18.17
CA ASN A 79 -0.76 0.91 -17.49
C ASN A 79 -0.50 0.72 -15.98
N LYS A 80 0.06 1.74 -15.32
CA LYS A 80 0.17 1.74 -13.85
C LYS A 80 -1.01 2.49 -13.25
N LEU A 81 -1.59 1.91 -12.20
CA LEU A 81 -2.62 2.58 -11.41
C LEU A 81 -1.97 3.60 -10.48
N HIS A 82 -2.51 4.80 -10.45
CA HIS A 82 -2.06 5.89 -9.60
C HIS A 82 -3.21 6.39 -8.74
N PHE A 83 -2.88 6.74 -7.50
CA PHE A 83 -3.75 7.48 -6.59
C PHE A 83 -3.18 8.88 -6.35
N GLN A 84 -4.02 9.90 -6.53
CA GLN A 84 -3.66 11.29 -6.32
C GLN A 84 -4.00 11.74 -4.89
N SER A 85 -3.02 12.24 -4.15
CA SER A 85 -3.19 12.80 -2.81
C SER A 85 -2.62 14.23 -2.78
N GLY A 86 -3.40 15.21 -3.23
CA GLY A 86 -2.93 16.59 -3.34
C GLY A 86 -1.86 16.71 -4.43
N ILE A 87 -0.62 17.04 -4.06
CA ILE A 87 0.51 17.10 -4.99
C ILE A 87 1.23 15.75 -5.17
N ASP A 88 0.98 14.79 -4.27
CA ASP A 88 1.66 13.50 -4.28
C ASP A 88 0.89 12.49 -5.13
N THR A 89 1.63 11.64 -5.83
CA THR A 89 1.08 10.53 -6.62
C THR A 89 1.65 9.22 -6.11
N VAL A 90 0.78 8.32 -5.66
CA VAL A 90 1.16 6.98 -5.20
C VAL A 90 0.91 5.99 -6.33
N THR A 91 1.91 5.17 -6.65
CA THR A 91 1.73 4.04 -7.58
C THR A 91 1.17 2.84 -6.83
N ILE A 92 0.18 2.18 -7.42
CA ILE A 92 -0.45 0.99 -6.85
C ILE A 92 -0.26 -0.18 -7.82
N GLU A 93 0.47 -1.20 -7.38
CA GLU A 93 0.71 -2.42 -8.13
C GLU A 93 -0.20 -3.54 -7.62
N MET A 94 -1.07 -4.03 -8.51
CA MET A 94 -2.04 -5.08 -8.19
C MET A 94 -1.60 -6.42 -8.78
N LEU A 95 -1.37 -7.38 -7.90
CA LEU A 95 -1.07 -8.75 -8.26
C LEU A 95 -2.31 -9.62 -8.08
N ARG A 96 -2.58 -10.45 -9.08
CA ARG A 96 -3.64 -11.47 -8.97
C ARG A 96 -3.19 -12.58 -8.02
N GLY A 97 -3.92 -12.75 -6.92
CA GLY A 97 -3.84 -13.89 -6.01
C GLY A 97 -4.95 -14.93 -6.26
N GLY A 98 -5.27 -15.70 -5.21
CA GLY A 98 -6.28 -16.76 -5.22
C GLY A 98 -5.67 -18.16 -5.21
N GLY A 99 -6.40 -19.15 -4.66
CA GLY A 99 -5.91 -20.52 -4.42
C GLY A 99 -5.51 -21.28 -5.69
N ASP A 100 -5.97 -20.81 -6.84
CA ASP A 100 -5.88 -21.53 -8.10
C ASP A 100 -4.74 -21.03 -9.00
N ARG A 101 -3.98 -20.00 -8.56
CA ARG A 101 -2.92 -19.38 -9.36
C ARG A 101 -1.60 -19.26 -8.60
N GLN A 102 -0.53 -19.60 -9.30
CA GLN A 102 0.83 -19.34 -8.83
C GLN A 102 1.09 -17.82 -8.83
N LEU A 103 1.36 -17.26 -7.64
CA LEU A 103 1.84 -15.88 -7.50
C LEU A 103 3.20 -15.75 -8.19
N LYS A 104 3.30 -14.85 -9.16
CA LYS A 104 4.60 -14.40 -9.68
C LYS A 104 5.09 -13.26 -8.79
N LEU A 105 5.81 -13.63 -7.73
CA LEU A 105 6.50 -12.67 -6.88
C LEU A 105 7.78 -12.17 -7.59
N PRO A 106 8.25 -10.94 -7.29
CA PRO A 106 9.54 -10.45 -7.77
C PRO A 106 10.68 -11.36 -7.28
N ASP A 107 11.77 -11.46 -8.06
CA ASP A 107 12.97 -12.18 -7.61
C ASP A 107 13.57 -11.46 -6.38
N PRO A 108 13.71 -12.12 -5.23
CA PRO A 108 14.32 -11.51 -4.05
C PRO A 108 15.72 -10.95 -4.31
N LYS A 109 16.45 -11.50 -5.30
CA LYS A 109 17.79 -11.05 -5.68
C LYS A 109 17.82 -9.66 -6.32
N THR A 110 16.69 -9.19 -6.84
CA THR A 110 16.59 -7.84 -7.44
C THR A 110 16.20 -6.76 -6.44
N VAL A 111 15.97 -7.12 -5.18
CA VAL A 111 15.52 -6.20 -4.13
C VAL A 111 16.69 -5.84 -3.22
N GLU A 112 16.93 -4.53 -3.05
CA GLU A 112 17.96 -4.04 -2.13
C GLU A 112 17.61 -4.40 -0.68
N LEU A 113 18.51 -5.12 -0.01
CA LEU A 113 18.37 -5.48 1.39
C LEU A 113 18.90 -4.34 2.27
N VAL A 114 18.02 -3.77 3.09
CA VAL A 114 18.38 -2.74 4.06
C VAL A 114 18.23 -3.30 5.47
N GLU A 115 19.34 -3.38 6.19
CA GLU A 115 19.38 -3.86 7.57
C GLU A 115 19.09 -2.71 8.55
N LEU A 116 18.12 -2.89 9.45
CA LEU A 116 17.65 -1.84 10.35
C LEU A 116 17.66 -2.30 11.80
N ALA A 117 18.51 -1.67 12.63
CA ALA A 117 18.62 -2.01 14.05
C ALA A 117 17.36 -1.62 14.86
N PRO A 118 16.75 -2.47 15.70
CA PRO A 118 15.48 -2.21 16.40
C PRO A 118 15.36 -0.89 17.18
N ARG A 119 16.47 -0.28 17.56
CA ARG A 119 16.56 0.98 18.32
C ARG A 119 16.49 2.27 17.49
N SER A 120 16.63 2.22 16.18
CA SER A 120 16.81 3.46 15.41
C SER A 120 15.58 4.37 15.27
N ARG A 121 14.30 3.94 15.44
CA ARG A 121 13.10 4.83 15.28
C ARG A 121 11.78 4.32 15.95
N PRO A 122 11.26 4.98 17.00
CA PRO A 122 9.91 4.77 17.57
C PRO A 122 8.83 5.65 16.89
N GLY A 123 7.55 5.21 16.87
CA GLY A 123 6.40 6.13 16.69
C GLY A 123 5.29 5.81 15.66
N ARG A 124 5.35 4.73 14.86
CA ARG A 124 4.26 4.40 13.89
C ARG A 124 3.25 3.37 14.40
N VAL A 125 3.70 2.43 15.23
CA VAL A 125 2.85 1.32 15.74
C VAL A 125 2.07 1.72 17.00
N GLU A 126 2.54 2.74 17.75
CA GLU A 126 1.96 3.10 19.06
C GLU A 126 0.75 4.04 18.97
N SER A 127 0.51 4.72 17.84
CA SER A 127 -0.60 5.68 17.72
C SER A 127 -1.97 5.02 17.48
N THR A 128 -2.03 3.72 17.16
CA THR A 128 -3.31 3.01 16.92
C THR A 128 -3.97 2.49 18.20
N PHE A 129 -3.21 2.29 19.29
CA PHE A 129 -3.76 1.75 20.54
C PHE A 129 -4.32 2.81 21.48
N SER A 130 -3.96 4.08 21.30
CA SER A 130 -4.41 5.17 22.18
C SER A 130 -5.86 5.63 21.91
N GLN A 131 -6.47 5.22 20.81
CA GLN A 131 -7.87 5.56 20.49
C GLN A 131 -8.90 4.47 20.84
N LEU A 132 -8.45 3.31 21.35
CA LEU A 132 -9.34 2.22 21.78
C LEU A 132 -9.47 2.09 23.31
N SER A 133 -8.89 3.02 24.07
CA SER A 133 -8.91 3.02 25.54
C SER A 133 -9.81 4.11 26.12
N SER A 134 -10.61 4.79 25.30
CA SER A 134 -11.48 5.89 25.69
C SER A 134 -12.95 5.58 25.40
N THR A 135 -13.44 4.48 25.97
CA THR A 135 -14.86 4.17 26.19
C THR A 135 -15.01 3.68 27.61
#